data_AF-A0A4P8GF72-F1
#
_entry.id   AF-A0A4P8GF72-F1
#
_cell.length_a   1.000
_cell.length_b   1.000
_cell.length_c   1.000
_cell.angle_alpha   90.00
_cell.angle_beta   90.00
_cell.angle_gamma   90.00
#
_symmetry.space_group_name_H-M   'P 1'
#
loop_
_entity.id
_entity.type
_entity.pdbx_description
1 polymer ?
#
loop_
_entity_poly.entity_id
_entity_poly.type
_entity_poly.pdbx_seq_one_letter_code
_entity_poly.pdbx_strand_id
1 'polypeptide(L)'
;MALSGKAQVRVDFQCSHPWPDGLWGLLDCWTKYEDVGLAPERYGSSERRTFPLIRWNKKDMEQTWIRASGGVFKRKSPWNMSALIFFTWNRYRRLPVKAISFFTLWVDAEFFSSGQRVERFFELCKDLYTWGSMDHGYVAHENEYRLKNSLTPDGRGQIGGANLKIALPGIYWANFFGPLYVKWLGEEKFKNLKTYYKERLPNGGWLFVTLPHVLEYEEPGSQAKEREIISLLGRDAFFEIEDSQKPTGVPNFWEES
;
A
#
# COMPACT_ATOMS: atom_id res chain seq x y z
N MET A 1 17.30 0.28 -0.58
CA MET A 1 17.48 0.65 -2.00
C MET A 1 17.04 2.10 -2.10
N ALA A 2 17.97 3.05 -2.09
CA ALA A 2 17.61 4.46 -2.23
C ALA A 2 17.49 4.74 -3.73
N LEU A 3 16.24 4.76 -4.22
CA LEU A 3 15.95 5.40 -5.50
C LEU A 3 16.44 6.85 -5.41
N SER A 4 16.92 7.40 -6.53
CA SER A 4 17.46 8.76 -6.68
C SER A 4 16.77 9.77 -5.78
N GLY A 5 17.51 10.70 -5.14
CA GLY A 5 17.08 11.62 -4.09
C GLY A 5 15.96 12.64 -4.42
N LYS A 6 15.03 12.29 -5.31
CA LYS A 6 13.76 12.96 -5.51
C LYS A 6 12.77 12.51 -4.43
N ALA A 7 11.90 13.44 -4.02
CA ALA A 7 10.75 13.13 -3.19
C ALA A 7 9.83 12.11 -3.88
N GLN A 8 9.32 11.16 -3.12
CA GLN A 8 8.43 10.10 -3.63
C GLN A 8 7.20 9.98 -2.74
N VAL A 9 6.08 9.65 -3.37
CA VAL A 9 4.87 9.19 -2.70
C VAL A 9 4.84 7.68 -2.79
N ARG A 10 4.53 7.05 -1.66
CA ARG A 10 4.49 5.61 -1.49
C ARG A 10 3.06 5.14 -1.24
N VAL A 11 2.68 4.04 -1.87
CA VAL A 11 1.51 3.24 -1.54
C VAL A 11 1.98 1.93 -0.97
N ASP A 12 1.39 1.47 0.12
CA ASP A 12 1.52 0.08 0.55
C ASP A 12 0.15 -0.55 0.68
N PHE A 13 0.01 -1.75 0.12
CA PHE A 13 -1.14 -2.61 0.27
C PHE A 13 -0.72 -3.95 0.81
N GLN A 14 -1.47 -4.42 1.80
CA GLN A 14 -1.20 -5.67 2.50
C GLN A 14 -2.46 -6.52 2.54
N CYS A 15 -2.28 -7.83 2.43
CA CYS A 15 -3.35 -8.80 2.57
C CYS A 15 -2.83 -10.08 3.25
N SER A 16 -3.75 -10.73 3.95
CA SER A 16 -3.56 -11.97 4.70
C SER A 16 -3.92 -13.20 3.87
N HIS A 17 -4.63 -13.01 2.76
CA HIS A 17 -5.04 -14.07 1.84
C HIS A 17 -4.39 -13.91 0.44
N PRO A 18 -4.37 -14.97 -0.37
CA PRO A 18 -3.94 -14.87 -1.77
C PRO A 18 -4.81 -13.89 -2.57
N TRP A 19 -4.18 -13.18 -3.51
CA TRP A 19 -4.89 -12.36 -4.51
C TRP A 19 -5.60 -13.25 -5.54
N PRO A 20 -6.76 -12.82 -6.06
CA PRO A 20 -7.68 -13.70 -6.81
C PRO A 20 -7.14 -14.17 -8.18
N ASP A 21 -6.52 -13.28 -8.97
CA ASP A 21 -6.21 -13.54 -10.39
C ASP A 21 -4.71 -13.55 -10.72
N GLY A 22 -3.87 -13.72 -9.69
CA GLY A 22 -2.42 -13.70 -9.83
C GLY A 22 -1.89 -12.39 -10.44
N LEU A 23 -0.78 -12.47 -11.18
CA LEU A 23 -0.12 -11.29 -11.72
C LEU A 23 -0.84 -10.64 -12.91
N TRP A 24 -1.59 -11.41 -13.69
CA TRP A 24 -2.26 -10.87 -14.87
C TRP A 24 -3.44 -9.99 -14.49
N GLY A 25 -4.24 -10.39 -13.49
CA GLY A 25 -5.25 -9.48 -12.96
C GLY A 25 -4.66 -8.17 -12.43
N LEU A 26 -3.45 -8.21 -11.83
CA LEU A 26 -2.74 -7.00 -11.41
C LEU A 26 -2.42 -6.12 -12.62
N LEU A 27 -1.84 -6.71 -13.68
CA LEU A 27 -1.47 -5.94 -14.86
C LEU A 27 -2.69 -5.41 -15.59
N ASP A 28 -3.75 -6.19 -15.74
CA ASP A 28 -5.00 -5.75 -16.37
C ASP A 28 -5.64 -4.61 -15.57
N CYS A 29 -5.56 -4.67 -14.24
CA CYS A 29 -5.97 -3.58 -13.36
C CYS A 29 -5.11 -2.33 -13.56
N TRP A 30 -3.79 -2.50 -13.58
CA TRP A 30 -2.83 -1.40 -13.52
C TRP A 30 -2.62 -0.70 -14.88
N THR A 31 -2.69 -1.42 -15.99
CA THR A 31 -2.48 -0.88 -17.35
C THR A 31 -3.59 0.06 -17.82
N LYS A 32 -4.77 0.04 -17.17
CA LYS A 32 -5.85 1.03 -17.39
C LYS A 32 -5.43 2.48 -17.14
N TYR A 33 -4.30 2.69 -16.47
CA TYR A 33 -3.78 3.99 -16.06
C TYR A 33 -2.56 4.43 -16.90
N GLU A 34 -2.43 3.88 -18.12
CA GLU A 34 -1.40 4.28 -19.08
C GLU A 34 -1.53 5.75 -19.51
N ASP A 35 -2.76 6.27 -19.58
CA ASP A 35 -3.10 7.65 -19.95
C ASP A 35 -2.40 8.71 -19.09
N VAL A 36 -2.17 8.40 -17.82
CA VAL A 36 -1.42 9.27 -16.88
C VAL A 36 0.02 8.81 -16.64
N GLY A 37 0.48 7.81 -17.39
CA GLY A 37 1.83 7.28 -17.27
C GLY A 37 2.08 6.47 -16.00
N LEU A 38 1.06 5.76 -15.49
CA LEU A 38 1.20 4.84 -14.34
C LEU A 38 1.29 3.37 -14.75
N ALA A 39 1.12 3.02 -16.04
CA ALA A 39 1.28 1.65 -16.50
C ALA A 39 2.77 1.22 -16.46
N PRO A 40 3.13 0.06 -15.88
CA PRO A 40 4.50 -0.40 -15.83
C PRO A 40 5.03 -0.75 -17.23
N GLU A 41 6.33 -0.50 -17.47
CA GLU A 41 6.98 -0.80 -18.76
C GLU A 41 7.94 -1.97 -18.68
N ARG A 42 8.44 -2.27 -17.47
CA ARG A 42 9.48 -3.28 -17.26
C ARG A 42 9.22 -4.11 -16.00
N TYR A 43 9.67 -5.35 -16.02
CA TYR A 43 9.60 -6.29 -14.89
C TYR A 43 10.94 -6.99 -14.65
N GLY A 44 11.32 -7.22 -13.39
CA GLY A 44 12.55 -7.91 -13.05
C GLY A 44 12.73 -8.20 -11.56
N SER A 45 13.64 -9.11 -11.22
CA SER A 45 13.98 -9.44 -9.83
C SER A 45 14.98 -8.46 -9.19
N SER A 46 15.61 -7.59 -9.98
CA SER A 46 16.51 -6.53 -9.49
C SER A 46 16.64 -5.38 -10.49
N GLU A 47 17.22 -4.25 -10.07
CA GLU A 47 17.39 -3.07 -10.93
C GLU A 47 18.16 -3.36 -12.23
N ARG A 48 19.18 -4.22 -12.15
CA ARG A 48 20.05 -4.59 -13.27
C ARG A 48 19.43 -5.68 -14.16
N ARG A 49 18.34 -6.32 -13.72
CA ARG A 49 17.71 -7.46 -14.39
C ARG A 49 16.23 -7.20 -14.66
N THR A 50 15.92 -6.08 -15.28
CA THR A 50 14.55 -5.76 -15.74
C THR A 50 14.42 -5.93 -17.25
N PHE A 51 13.29 -6.46 -17.69
CA PHE A 51 12.97 -6.73 -19.10
C PHE A 51 11.72 -5.94 -19.51
N PRO A 52 11.63 -5.44 -20.76
CA PRO A 52 10.43 -4.77 -21.24
C PRO A 52 9.21 -5.70 -21.20
N LEU A 53 8.09 -5.25 -20.64
CA LEU A 53 6.87 -6.05 -20.51
C LEU A 53 6.26 -6.44 -21.86
N ILE A 54 6.41 -5.59 -22.88
CA ILE A 54 5.93 -5.86 -24.25
C ILE A 54 6.51 -7.15 -24.86
N ARG A 55 7.64 -7.65 -24.34
CA ARG A 55 8.28 -8.88 -24.81
C ARG A 55 7.77 -10.14 -24.13
N TRP A 56 6.89 -10.01 -23.16
CA TRP A 56 6.42 -11.13 -22.37
C TRP A 56 5.01 -11.51 -22.78
N ASN A 57 4.78 -12.80 -23.01
CA ASN A 57 3.44 -13.33 -23.11
C ASN A 57 2.94 -13.79 -21.72
N LYS A 58 1.64 -14.09 -21.65
CA LYS A 58 0.96 -14.58 -20.45
C LYS A 58 1.71 -15.69 -19.73
N LYS A 59 2.10 -16.70 -20.50
CA LYS A 59 2.72 -17.94 -20.02
C LYS A 59 4.13 -17.72 -19.47
N ASP A 60 4.96 -16.91 -20.13
CA ASP A 60 6.35 -16.66 -19.71
C ASP A 60 6.43 -15.89 -18.38
N MET A 61 5.50 -14.93 -18.19
CA MET A 61 5.38 -14.21 -16.91
C MET A 61 4.94 -15.14 -15.80
N GLU A 62 3.91 -15.94 -16.03
CA GLU A 62 3.43 -16.90 -15.04
C GLU A 62 4.54 -17.89 -14.62
N GLN A 63 5.32 -18.40 -15.58
CA GLN A 63 6.44 -19.30 -15.27
C GLN A 63 7.54 -18.63 -14.44
N THR A 64 7.90 -17.40 -14.80
CA THR A 64 8.90 -16.64 -14.03
C THR A 64 8.38 -16.31 -12.64
N TRP A 65 7.10 -15.95 -12.55
CA TRP A 65 6.41 -15.63 -11.30
C TRP A 65 6.31 -16.82 -10.35
N ILE A 66 5.92 -17.99 -10.86
CA ILE A 66 5.88 -19.24 -10.09
C ILE A 66 7.26 -19.58 -9.52
N ARG A 67 8.35 -19.09 -10.10
CA ARG A 67 9.72 -19.28 -9.59
C ARG A 67 10.19 -18.17 -8.66
N ALA A 68 9.83 -16.91 -8.92
CA ALA A 68 10.30 -15.76 -8.14
C ALA A 68 9.58 -15.61 -6.79
N SER A 69 10.27 -15.16 -5.73
CA SER A 69 9.68 -14.84 -4.41
C SER A 69 9.14 -13.41 -4.31
N GLY A 70 9.27 -12.65 -5.40
CA GLY A 70 8.80 -11.29 -5.55
C GLY A 70 9.18 -10.77 -6.93
N GLY A 71 8.86 -9.50 -7.20
CA GLY A 71 9.26 -8.85 -8.43
C GLY A 71 9.17 -7.34 -8.34
N VAL A 72 9.91 -6.67 -9.21
CA VAL A 72 9.95 -5.21 -9.32
C VAL A 72 9.42 -4.79 -10.69
N PHE A 73 8.35 -4.03 -10.69
CA PHE A 73 7.82 -3.32 -11.85
C PHE A 73 8.42 -1.92 -11.91
N LYS A 74 8.69 -1.42 -13.12
CA LYS A 74 9.30 -0.10 -13.30
C LYS A 74 8.76 0.65 -14.52
N ARG A 75 8.78 1.97 -14.41
CA ARG A 75 8.65 2.96 -15.48
C ARG A 75 9.58 4.14 -15.16
N LYS A 76 10.19 4.75 -16.18
CA LYS A 76 11.12 5.89 -15.99
C LYS A 76 10.59 7.23 -16.52
N SER A 77 9.58 7.19 -17.40
CA SER A 77 9.07 8.38 -18.10
C SER A 77 7.55 8.27 -18.27
N PRO A 78 6.77 9.35 -18.11
CA PRO A 78 7.22 10.71 -17.78
C PRO A 78 7.68 10.88 -16.32
N TRP A 79 7.33 9.93 -15.44
CA TRP A 79 7.70 9.95 -14.02
C TRP A 79 8.40 8.65 -13.65
N ASN A 80 9.30 8.70 -12.68
CA ASN A 80 9.81 7.45 -12.13
C ASN A 80 8.71 6.81 -11.29
N MET A 81 8.49 5.54 -11.60
CA MET A 81 7.59 4.69 -10.87
C MET A 81 8.26 3.34 -10.68
N SER A 82 8.15 2.80 -9.47
CA SER A 82 8.52 1.41 -9.21
C SER A 82 7.49 0.78 -8.31
N ALA A 83 7.14 -0.47 -8.56
CA ALA A 83 6.43 -1.26 -7.57
C ALA A 83 7.21 -2.51 -7.20
N LEU A 84 7.14 -2.86 -5.92
CA LEU A 84 7.69 -4.07 -5.36
C LEU A 84 6.53 -4.96 -4.92
N ILE A 85 6.61 -6.22 -5.32
CA ILE A 85 5.63 -7.23 -4.94
C ILE A 85 6.36 -8.35 -4.23
N PHE A 86 5.85 -8.75 -3.06
CA PHE A 86 6.34 -9.91 -2.33
C PHE A 86 5.30 -11.01 -2.28
N PHE A 87 5.76 -12.24 -2.44
CA PHE A 87 4.93 -13.42 -2.23
C PHE A 87 5.26 -14.07 -0.90
N THR A 88 4.23 -14.45 -0.16
CA THR A 88 4.39 -15.42 0.92
C THR A 88 4.01 -16.79 0.42
N TRP A 89 4.78 -17.79 0.86
CA TRP A 89 4.39 -19.18 0.70
C TRP A 89 3.32 -19.47 1.72
N ASN A 90 2.07 -19.57 1.26
CA ASN A 90 1.01 -20.05 2.12
C ASN A 90 1.19 -21.57 2.30
N ARG A 91 1.77 -21.99 3.42
CA ARG A 91 1.93 -23.41 3.77
C ARG A 91 0.61 -24.09 4.16
N TYR A 92 -0.47 -23.34 4.33
CA TYR A 92 -1.72 -23.82 4.94
C TYR A 92 -2.70 -24.44 3.95
N ARG A 93 -2.59 -24.14 2.65
CA ARG A 93 -3.27 -24.95 1.63
C ARG A 93 -2.33 -26.07 1.22
N ARG A 94 -2.82 -27.30 1.10
CA ARG A 94 -2.08 -28.47 0.54
C ARG A 94 -1.60 -28.27 -0.91
N LEU A 95 -1.67 -27.05 -1.43
CA LEU A 95 -1.17 -26.59 -2.70
C LEU A 95 -0.27 -25.37 -2.43
N PRO A 96 0.97 -25.34 -2.95
CA PRO A 96 1.88 -24.20 -2.82
C PRO A 96 1.37 -23.03 -3.67
N VAL A 97 0.36 -22.31 -3.18
CA VAL A 97 -0.12 -21.10 -3.85
C VAL A 97 0.73 -19.94 -3.36
N LYS A 98 1.52 -19.36 -4.27
CA LYS A 98 2.18 -18.07 -4.04
C LYS A 98 1.09 -17.01 -3.96
N ALA A 99 0.83 -16.53 -2.76
CA ALA A 99 -0.02 -15.38 -2.51
C ALA A 99 0.85 -14.14 -2.59
N ILE A 100 0.46 -13.14 -3.38
CA ILE A 100 0.93 -11.79 -3.09
C ILE A 100 0.40 -11.45 -1.71
N SER A 101 1.30 -11.11 -0.80
CA SER A 101 0.94 -10.65 0.55
C SER A 101 1.10 -9.15 0.70
N PHE A 102 1.85 -8.55 -0.21
CA PHE A 102 2.35 -7.20 -0.06
C PHE A 102 2.69 -6.60 -1.42
N PHE A 103 2.23 -5.37 -1.61
CA PHE A 103 2.50 -4.54 -2.78
C PHE A 103 2.87 -3.15 -2.31
N THR A 104 4.03 -2.67 -2.75
CA THR A 104 4.43 -1.28 -2.60
C THR A 104 4.53 -0.63 -3.95
N LEU A 105 4.03 0.58 -4.09
CA LEU A 105 4.24 1.44 -5.26
C LEU A 105 4.91 2.73 -4.81
N TRP A 106 5.94 3.16 -5.52
CA TRP A 106 6.55 4.48 -5.40
C TRP A 106 6.36 5.24 -6.70
N VAL A 107 5.96 6.51 -6.58
CA VAL A 107 5.80 7.46 -7.69
C VAL A 107 6.50 8.76 -7.30
N ASP A 108 7.19 9.39 -8.25
CA ASP A 108 7.79 10.72 -8.03
C ASP A 108 6.74 11.73 -7.54
N ALA A 109 7.08 12.53 -6.52
CA ALA A 109 6.18 13.53 -5.93
C ALA A 109 5.66 14.56 -6.94
N GLU A 110 6.45 14.87 -7.98
CA GLU A 110 6.06 15.78 -9.06
C GLU A 110 4.81 15.31 -9.82
N PHE A 111 4.55 14.01 -9.87
CA PHE A 111 3.31 13.45 -10.43
C PHE A 111 2.07 14.10 -9.78
N PHE A 112 2.12 14.39 -8.48
CA PHE A 112 0.99 14.88 -7.69
C PHE A 112 0.72 16.38 -7.88
N SER A 113 1.54 17.10 -8.64
CA SER A 113 1.30 18.53 -8.94
C SER A 113 0.08 18.83 -9.83
N SER A 114 -0.64 17.81 -10.31
CA SER A 114 -1.83 17.95 -11.17
C SER A 114 -3.03 17.24 -10.55
N GLY A 115 -4.14 17.97 -10.37
CA GLY A 115 -5.38 17.43 -9.82
C GLY A 115 -5.91 16.21 -10.61
N GLN A 116 -5.91 16.28 -11.94
CA GLN A 116 -6.32 15.15 -12.79
C GLN A 116 -5.46 13.90 -12.56
N ARG A 117 -4.14 14.07 -12.38
CA ARG A 117 -3.24 12.94 -12.12
C ARG A 117 -3.48 12.36 -10.73
N VAL A 118 -3.73 13.21 -9.73
CA VAL A 118 -4.10 12.78 -8.37
C VAL A 118 -5.40 11.97 -8.38
N GLU A 119 -6.43 12.43 -9.10
CA GLU A 119 -7.70 11.70 -9.25
C GLU A 119 -7.48 10.31 -9.88
N ARG A 120 -6.77 10.24 -11.01
CA ARG A 120 -6.47 8.96 -11.68
C ARG A 120 -5.61 8.03 -10.82
N PHE A 121 -4.73 8.58 -10.00
CA PHE A 121 -3.97 7.79 -9.04
C PHE A 121 -4.82 7.24 -7.90
N PHE A 122 -5.81 7.99 -7.40
CA PHE A 122 -6.77 7.47 -6.43
C PHE A 122 -7.62 6.35 -7.01
N GLU A 123 -8.06 6.48 -8.26
CA GLU A 123 -8.75 5.41 -8.97
C GLU A 123 -7.87 4.15 -9.07
N LEU A 124 -6.60 4.29 -9.44
CA LEU A 124 -5.65 3.17 -9.44
C LEU A 124 -5.56 2.52 -8.06
N CYS A 125 -5.44 3.32 -7.00
CA CYS A 125 -5.36 2.80 -5.63
C CYS A 125 -6.63 2.04 -5.25
N LYS A 126 -7.82 2.57 -5.56
CA LYS A 126 -9.11 1.92 -5.30
C LYS A 126 -9.26 0.62 -6.09
N ASP A 127 -8.87 0.62 -7.35
CA ASP A 127 -8.93 -0.56 -8.22
C ASP A 127 -7.99 -1.65 -7.72
N LEU A 128 -6.72 -1.32 -7.43
CA LEU A 128 -5.73 -2.26 -6.88
C LEU A 128 -6.20 -2.82 -5.53
N TYR A 129 -6.69 -1.94 -4.67
CA TYR A 129 -7.18 -2.30 -3.34
C TYR A 129 -8.36 -3.27 -3.40
N THR A 130 -9.34 -2.96 -4.26
CA THR A 130 -10.55 -3.78 -4.46
C THR A 130 -10.21 -5.11 -5.13
N TRP A 131 -9.41 -5.08 -6.19
CA TRP A 131 -9.00 -6.27 -6.92
C TRP A 131 -8.17 -7.22 -6.05
N GLY A 132 -7.23 -6.70 -5.26
CA GLY A 132 -6.43 -7.51 -4.35
C GLY A 132 -7.16 -7.96 -3.09
N SER A 133 -8.39 -7.46 -2.86
CA SER A 133 -9.14 -7.63 -1.61
C SER A 133 -8.28 -7.31 -0.38
N MET A 134 -7.59 -6.18 -0.39
CA MET A 134 -6.56 -5.90 0.63
C MET A 134 -7.16 -5.72 2.03
N ASP A 135 -6.44 -6.19 3.05
CA ASP A 135 -6.83 -5.98 4.45
C ASP A 135 -6.57 -4.54 4.90
N HIS A 136 -5.48 -3.96 4.42
CA HIS A 136 -5.10 -2.60 4.76
C HIS A 136 -4.28 -1.96 3.64
N GLY A 137 -4.36 -0.64 3.56
CA GLY A 137 -3.55 0.16 2.68
C GLY A 137 -3.30 1.56 3.17
N TYR A 138 -2.24 2.19 2.67
CA TYR A 138 -2.06 3.62 2.82
C TYR A 138 -1.31 4.25 1.65
N VAL A 139 -1.46 5.57 1.52
CA VAL A 139 -0.64 6.43 0.68
C VAL A 139 0.01 7.47 1.58
N ALA A 140 1.32 7.60 1.48
CA ALA A 140 2.13 8.49 2.32
C ALA A 140 3.23 9.16 1.51
N HIS A 141 3.71 10.31 1.97
CA HIS A 141 5.00 10.79 1.50
C HIS A 141 6.11 9.89 2.07
N GLU A 142 7.13 9.53 1.29
CA GLU A 142 8.17 8.57 1.71
C GLU A 142 8.94 9.07 2.94
N ASN A 143 9.16 10.39 3.09
CA ASN A 143 9.81 10.94 4.28
C ASN A 143 8.93 10.79 5.52
N GLU A 144 7.64 11.07 5.41
CA GLU A 144 6.67 10.91 6.49
C GLU A 144 6.64 9.44 6.97
N TYR A 145 6.57 8.51 6.02
CA TYR A 145 6.62 7.08 6.29
C TYR A 145 7.90 6.69 7.05
N ARG A 146 9.06 7.21 6.64
CA ARG A 146 10.34 6.92 7.32
C ARG A 146 10.38 7.49 8.74
N LEU A 147 9.93 8.72 8.94
CA LEU A 147 9.89 9.36 10.26
C LEU A 147 9.03 8.53 11.25
N LYS A 148 7.92 7.97 10.77
CA LYS A 148 6.97 7.21 11.61
C LYS A 148 7.37 5.75 11.85
N ASN A 149 8.24 5.15 11.02
CA ASN A 149 8.47 3.70 11.07
C ASN A 149 9.93 3.27 11.14
N SER A 150 10.89 4.16 10.91
CA SER A 150 12.31 3.80 10.94
C SER A 150 12.82 3.70 12.37
N LEU A 151 13.05 2.47 12.85
CA LEU A 151 13.65 2.25 14.18
C LEU A 151 15.12 2.65 14.27
N THR A 152 15.76 2.98 13.14
CA THR A 152 17.13 3.49 13.10
C THR A 152 17.19 4.91 12.55
N PRO A 153 18.10 5.77 13.05
CA PRO A 153 18.26 7.13 12.55
C PRO A 153 18.60 7.22 11.05
N ASP A 154 19.22 6.18 10.49
CA ASP A 154 19.72 6.15 9.11
C ASP A 154 18.69 5.63 8.08
N GLY A 155 17.50 5.21 8.52
CA GLY A 155 16.47 4.69 7.61
C GLY A 155 16.76 3.29 7.05
N ARG A 156 17.86 2.64 7.47
CA ARG A 156 18.30 1.34 6.91
C ARG A 156 17.97 0.14 7.81
N GLY A 157 17.28 0.39 8.93
CA GLY A 157 16.97 -0.62 9.94
C GLY A 157 15.59 -1.27 9.82
N GLN A 158 15.19 -1.89 10.92
CA GLN A 158 13.92 -2.57 11.08
C GLN A 158 12.76 -1.57 11.02
N ILE A 159 11.72 -1.91 10.24
CA ILE A 159 10.50 -1.13 10.11
C ILE A 159 9.46 -1.74 11.05
N GLY A 160 9.02 -0.98 12.06
CA GLY A 160 8.11 -1.50 13.10
C GLY A 160 6.66 -1.69 12.63
N GLY A 161 6.10 -0.72 11.91
CA GLY A 161 4.67 -0.66 11.58
C GLY A 161 4.20 -1.46 10.36
N ALA A 162 5.09 -2.20 9.69
CA ALA A 162 4.76 -2.86 8.43
C ALA A 162 4.12 -4.26 8.57
N ASN A 163 3.87 -4.75 9.79
CA ASN A 163 3.33 -6.10 10.02
C ASN A 163 1.91 -6.06 10.60
N LEU A 164 0.91 -6.27 9.74
CA LEU A 164 -0.52 -6.32 10.12
C LEU A 164 -0.86 -7.43 11.13
N LYS A 165 0.02 -8.39 11.39
CA LYS A 165 -0.18 -9.39 12.45
C LYS A 165 0.16 -8.87 13.84
N ILE A 166 0.76 -7.69 13.93
CA ILE A 166 1.19 -7.07 15.18
C ILE A 166 0.40 -5.77 15.41
N ALA A 167 0.41 -4.88 14.41
CA ALA A 167 -0.24 -3.58 14.50
C ALA A 167 -0.56 -3.03 13.09
N LEU A 168 -1.49 -2.10 13.03
CA LEU A 168 -1.62 -1.21 11.87
C LEU A 168 -0.44 -0.22 11.82
N PRO A 169 0.03 0.16 10.63
CA PRO A 169 0.92 1.31 10.50
C PRO A 169 0.15 2.58 10.93
N GLY A 170 0.87 3.69 11.15
CA GLY A 170 0.24 4.97 11.48
C GLY A 170 -0.79 5.47 10.45
N ILE A 171 -1.43 6.60 10.75
CA ILE A 171 -2.31 7.29 9.80
C ILE A 171 -1.47 8.17 8.87
N TYR A 172 -1.78 8.14 7.58
CA TYR A 172 -1.10 8.93 6.54
C TYR A 172 -2.10 9.76 5.72
N TRP A 173 -1.66 10.31 4.59
CA TRP A 173 -2.49 11.09 3.68
C TRP A 173 -3.77 10.36 3.24
N ALA A 174 -3.67 9.12 2.75
CA ALA A 174 -4.82 8.29 2.44
C ALA A 174 -4.69 6.92 3.11
N ASN A 175 -5.79 6.38 3.62
CA ASN A 175 -5.80 5.15 4.40
C ASN A 175 -6.98 4.27 3.96
N PHE A 176 -6.71 2.99 3.75
CA PHE A 176 -7.66 1.99 3.30
C PHE A 176 -7.78 0.89 4.35
N PHE A 177 -9.01 0.57 4.74
CA PHE A 177 -9.32 -0.42 5.77
C PHE A 177 -10.24 -1.49 5.21
N GLY A 178 -9.80 -2.74 5.29
CA GLY A 178 -10.55 -3.89 4.79
C GLY A 178 -11.77 -4.18 5.66
N PRO A 179 -12.75 -4.93 5.14
CA PRO A 179 -13.97 -5.23 5.87
C PRO A 179 -13.71 -5.85 7.24
N LEU A 180 -12.67 -6.68 7.38
CA LEU A 180 -12.27 -7.28 8.66
C LEU A 180 -11.85 -6.22 9.68
N TYR A 181 -11.00 -5.26 9.30
CA TYR A 181 -10.60 -4.16 10.17
C TYR A 181 -11.76 -3.21 10.46
N VAL A 182 -12.62 -2.94 9.48
CA VAL A 182 -13.81 -2.09 9.67
C VAL A 182 -14.75 -2.71 10.69
N LYS A 183 -15.00 -4.02 10.61
CA LYS A 183 -15.80 -4.77 11.58
C LYS A 183 -15.17 -4.74 12.97
N TRP A 184 -13.86 -5.03 13.06
CA TRP A 184 -13.14 -5.10 14.32
C TRP A 184 -13.02 -3.75 15.04
N LEU A 185 -12.72 -2.68 14.31
CA LEU A 185 -12.64 -1.33 14.89
C LEU A 185 -14.03 -0.75 15.18
N GLY A 186 -15.02 -1.09 14.35
CA GLY A 186 -16.40 -0.63 14.43
C GLY A 186 -16.75 0.37 13.31
N GLU A 187 -17.68 -0.01 12.43
CA GLU A 187 -18.06 0.77 11.24
C GLU A 187 -18.51 2.21 11.57
N GLU A 188 -19.21 2.40 12.69
CA GLU A 188 -19.66 3.72 13.14
C GLU A 188 -18.52 4.69 13.39
N LYS A 189 -17.33 4.23 13.76
CA LYS A 189 -16.16 5.12 13.92
C LYS A 189 -15.77 5.72 12.58
N PHE A 190 -15.75 4.93 11.50
CA PHE A 190 -15.44 5.42 10.15
C PHE A 190 -16.48 6.41 9.63
N LYS A 191 -17.77 6.13 9.86
CA LYS A 191 -18.86 7.05 9.53
C LYS A 191 -18.75 8.39 10.26
N ASN A 192 -18.16 8.41 11.45
CA ASN A 192 -18.01 9.61 12.27
C ASN A 192 -16.63 10.30 12.13
N LEU A 193 -15.69 9.71 11.38
CA LEU A 193 -14.38 10.34 11.13
C LEU A 193 -14.55 11.71 10.48
N LYS A 194 -13.91 12.73 11.06
CA LYS A 194 -13.77 14.05 10.42
C LYS A 194 -12.51 14.01 9.57
N THR A 195 -12.63 13.86 8.27
CA THR A 195 -11.50 13.77 7.32
C THR A 195 -11.73 14.72 6.14
N TYR A 196 -10.71 14.96 5.31
CA TYR A 196 -10.86 15.75 4.08
C TYR A 196 -11.81 15.05 3.10
N TYR A 197 -11.65 13.74 2.95
CA TYR A 197 -12.52 12.88 2.15
C TYR A 197 -12.71 11.54 2.85
N LYS A 198 -13.84 10.86 2.60
CA LYS A 198 -14.04 9.46 2.96
C LYS A 198 -15.11 8.81 2.09
N GLU A 199 -14.96 7.51 1.88
CA GLU A 199 -15.81 6.70 1.01
C GLU A 199 -15.89 5.28 1.58
N ARG A 200 -17.10 4.69 1.57
CA ARG A 200 -17.28 3.27 1.80
C ARG A 200 -17.04 2.54 0.48
N LEU A 201 -16.15 1.55 0.48
CA LEU A 201 -15.76 0.80 -0.71
C LEU A 201 -16.74 -0.36 -0.99
N PRO A 202 -16.84 -0.85 -2.23
CA PRO A 202 -17.79 -1.90 -2.60
C PRO A 202 -17.61 -3.23 -1.83
N ASN A 203 -16.40 -3.52 -1.37
CA ASN A 203 -16.08 -4.72 -0.59
C ASN A 203 -16.43 -4.59 0.91
N GLY A 204 -17.08 -3.49 1.32
CA GLY A 204 -17.39 -3.20 2.72
C GLY A 204 -16.25 -2.53 3.49
N GLY A 205 -15.10 -2.33 2.85
CA GLY A 205 -13.98 -1.55 3.38
C GLY A 205 -14.26 -0.04 3.41
N TRP A 206 -13.29 0.72 3.92
CA TRP A 206 -13.33 2.19 3.96
C TRP A 206 -12.04 2.80 3.43
N LEU A 207 -12.19 3.88 2.68
CA LEU A 207 -11.12 4.81 2.32
C LEU A 207 -11.38 6.14 3.04
N PHE A 208 -10.34 6.75 3.60
CA PHE A 208 -10.37 8.16 3.95
C PHE A 208 -9.06 8.88 3.64
N VAL A 209 -9.15 10.18 3.41
CA VAL A 209 -8.04 11.08 3.12
C VAL A 209 -7.98 12.15 4.21
N THR A 210 -6.83 12.34 4.83
CA THR A 210 -6.65 13.21 5.99
C THR A 210 -6.49 14.68 5.63
N LEU A 211 -5.74 14.96 4.55
CA LEU A 211 -5.39 16.30 4.09
C LEU A 211 -5.73 16.49 2.60
N PRO A 212 -5.94 17.74 2.14
CA PRO A 212 -6.17 18.03 0.72
C PRO A 212 -5.09 17.48 -0.21
N HIS A 213 -3.82 17.52 0.20
CA HIS A 213 -2.70 17.12 -0.64
C HIS A 213 -1.66 16.28 0.10
N VAL A 214 -1.05 15.30 -0.58
CA VAL A 214 -0.05 14.38 0.00
C VAL A 214 1.24 15.07 0.45
N LEU A 215 1.56 16.20 -0.17
CA LEU A 215 2.76 16.99 0.14
C LEU A 215 2.57 17.92 1.35
N GLU A 216 1.36 17.99 1.92
CA GLU A 216 1.04 18.83 3.07
C GLU A 216 1.27 18.11 4.43
N TYR A 217 1.96 16.95 4.43
CA TYR A 217 2.14 16.17 5.66
C TYR A 217 2.89 16.91 6.78
N GLU A 218 3.69 17.93 6.44
CA GLU A 218 4.44 18.77 7.39
C GLU A 218 3.64 19.98 7.89
N GLU A 219 2.43 20.23 7.34
CA GLU A 219 1.65 21.41 7.69
C GLU A 219 1.25 21.42 9.17
N PRO A 220 1.24 22.61 9.82
CA PRO A 220 0.78 22.76 11.18
C PRO A 220 -0.64 22.20 11.35
N GLY A 221 -0.78 21.16 12.18
CA GLY A 221 -2.06 20.50 12.45
C GLY A 221 -2.23 19.13 11.79
N SER A 222 -1.39 18.75 10.82
CA SER A 222 -1.37 17.41 10.21
C SER A 222 -1.28 16.32 11.28
N GLN A 223 -0.29 16.40 12.15
CA GLN A 223 -0.11 15.43 13.25
C GLN A 223 -1.25 15.44 14.28
N ALA A 224 -1.86 16.61 14.54
CA ALA A 224 -3.00 16.69 15.44
C ALA A 224 -4.21 15.96 14.85
N LYS A 225 -4.39 16.05 13.53
CA LYS A 225 -5.44 15.35 12.79
C LYS A 225 -5.26 13.84 12.84
N GLU A 226 -4.04 13.38 12.62
CA GLU A 226 -3.71 11.95 12.74
C GLU A 226 -3.96 11.41 14.14
N ARG A 227 -3.55 12.15 15.19
CA ARG A 227 -3.80 11.76 16.58
C ARG A 227 -5.29 11.71 16.92
N GLU A 228 -6.09 12.65 16.41
CA GLU A 228 -7.56 12.62 16.55
C GLU A 228 -8.14 11.34 15.95
N ILE A 229 -7.70 10.97 14.73
CA ILE A 229 -8.15 9.76 14.04
C ILE A 229 -7.72 8.49 14.78
N ILE A 230 -6.45 8.41 15.20
CA ILE A 230 -5.92 7.28 15.97
C ILE A 230 -6.69 7.12 17.28
N SER A 231 -6.96 8.23 17.98
CA SER A 231 -7.73 8.22 19.23
C SER A 231 -9.14 7.69 19.02
N LEU A 232 -9.83 8.10 17.94
CA LEU A 232 -11.18 7.63 17.64
C LEU A 232 -11.20 6.15 17.26
N LEU A 233 -10.29 5.72 16.37
CA LEU A 233 -10.24 4.34 15.87
C LEU A 233 -9.82 3.36 16.99
N GLY A 234 -8.93 3.79 17.87
CA GLY A 234 -8.42 3.03 19.01
C GLY A 234 -6.90 2.95 18.94
N ARG A 235 -6.23 3.67 19.84
CA ARG A 235 -4.77 3.83 19.83
C ARG A 235 -4.01 2.50 19.81
N ASP A 236 -4.53 1.49 20.50
CA ASP A 236 -3.88 0.17 20.61
C ASP A 236 -3.90 -0.63 19.30
N ALA A 237 -4.62 -0.18 18.27
CA ALA A 237 -4.56 -0.80 16.95
C ALA A 237 -3.31 -0.38 16.16
N PHE A 238 -2.68 0.74 16.49
CA PHE A 238 -1.66 1.40 15.67
C PHE A 238 -0.25 1.26 16.27
N PHE A 239 0.75 1.08 15.42
CA PHE A 239 2.16 1.20 15.79
C PHE A 239 2.53 2.67 16.03
N GLU A 240 3.28 2.93 17.10
CA GLU A 240 3.82 4.25 17.42
C GLU A 240 5.31 4.12 17.71
N ILE A 241 6.15 4.82 16.95
CA ILE A 241 7.61 4.72 17.11
C ILE A 241 8.09 5.20 18.47
N GLU A 242 7.42 6.21 19.03
CA GLU A 242 7.70 6.80 20.36
C GLU A 242 7.47 5.79 21.50
N ASP A 243 6.63 4.78 21.25
CA ASP A 243 6.26 3.74 22.21
C ASP A 243 6.23 2.38 21.51
N SER A 244 7.38 2.01 20.91
CA SER A 244 7.48 0.86 20.01
C SER A 244 7.28 -0.49 20.70
N GLN A 245 7.24 -0.51 22.03
CA GLN A 245 7.03 -1.71 22.86
C GLN A 245 5.62 -1.81 23.42
N LYS A 246 4.74 -0.83 23.13
CA LYS A 246 3.37 -0.87 23.62
C LYS A 246 2.65 -2.11 23.09
N PRO A 247 1.79 -2.73 23.90
CA PRO A 247 0.89 -3.77 23.41
C PRO A 247 0.00 -3.21 22.29
N THR A 248 -0.17 -4.00 21.24
CA THR A 248 -1.07 -3.69 20.13
C THR A 248 -2.04 -4.83 19.86
N GLY A 249 -3.19 -4.50 19.29
CA GLY A 249 -4.24 -5.44 18.89
C GLY A 249 -4.45 -5.47 17.39
N VAL A 250 -4.80 -6.64 16.86
CA VAL A 250 -5.16 -6.84 15.44
C VAL A 250 -6.35 -7.80 15.38
N PRO A 251 -7.18 -7.74 14.32
CA PRO A 251 -8.25 -8.71 14.14
C PRO A 251 -7.70 -10.13 13.96
N ASN A 252 -8.51 -11.13 14.29
CA ASN A 252 -8.16 -12.51 14.00
C ASN A 252 -8.38 -12.80 12.51
N PHE A 253 -7.29 -12.83 11.74
CA PHE A 253 -7.31 -13.16 10.31
C PHE A 253 -7.70 -14.63 10.01
N TRP A 254 -7.89 -15.46 11.02
CA TRP A 254 -8.06 -16.91 10.88
C TRP A 254 -9.44 -17.43 11.29
N GLU A 255 -10.32 -16.57 11.82
CA GLU A 255 -11.64 -16.99 12.34
C GLU A 255 -12.76 -16.98 11.28
N GLU A 256 -12.51 -16.52 10.05
CA GLU A 256 -13.55 -16.34 9.01
C GLU A 256 -13.20 -16.97 7.65
N SER A 257 -12.58 -18.16 7.63
CA SER A 257 -12.39 -18.94 6.40
C SER A 257 -12.97 -20.34 6.46
#